data_AF-C4V7G8-F1
#
_entry.id   AF-C4V7G8-F1
#
_cell.length_a   1.000
_cell.length_b   1.000
_cell.length_c   1.000
_cell.angle_alpha   90.00
_cell.angle_beta   90.00
_cell.angle_gamma   90.00
#
_symmetry.space_group_name_H-M   'P 1'
#
loop_
_entity.id
_entity.type
_entity.pdbx_description
1 polymer ?
#
loop_
_entity_poly.entity_id
_entity_poly.type
_entity_poly.pdbx_seq_one_letter_code
_entity_poly.pdbx_strand_id
1 'polypeptide(L)'
;MENAERFSKVFQLFVDSPSETVPKEELYNLFSHSGFSLTDESLENLKNKCPENGLPFNEYLIQCEELEKEEISREELQKCLESLCPDNSGFLDANTLINTLSTGKYSLGENELEEMLRLINPDANGKVSIVYLLSLIYNKN
;
A
#
# COMPACT_ATOMS: atom_id res chain seq x y z
N MET A 1 5.41 -16.39 12.82
CA MET A 1 6.87 -16.50 13.11
C MET A 1 7.72 -16.16 11.89
N GLU A 2 7.30 -16.51 10.66
CA GLU A 2 8.04 -16.18 9.41
C GLU A 2 8.24 -14.67 9.18
N ASN A 3 7.23 -13.84 9.45
CA ASN A 3 7.33 -12.38 9.26
C ASN A 3 8.33 -11.72 10.22
N ALA A 4 8.52 -12.24 11.44
CA ALA A 4 9.40 -11.63 12.43
C ALA A 4 10.88 -11.72 12.03
N GLU A 5 11.31 -12.85 11.45
CA GLU A 5 12.68 -12.99 10.93
C GLU A 5 12.91 -12.09 9.71
N ARG A 6 11.92 -11.99 8.82
CA ARG A 6 11.99 -11.07 7.66
C ARG A 6 12.10 -9.63 8.14
N PHE A 7 11.22 -9.20 9.04
CA PHE A 7 11.21 -7.85 9.58
C PHE A 7 12.50 -7.54 10.35
N SER A 8 13.07 -8.50 11.08
CA SER A 8 14.37 -8.34 11.73
C SER A 8 15.49 -8.10 10.71
N LYS A 9 15.53 -8.88 9.63
CA LYS A 9 16.52 -8.70 8.55
C LYS A 9 16.38 -7.33 7.88
N VAL A 10 15.16 -6.91 7.55
CA VAL A 10 14.94 -5.59 6.94
C VAL A 10 15.33 -4.48 7.93
N PHE A 11 14.92 -4.57 9.19
CA PHE A 11 15.28 -3.59 10.22
C PHE A 11 16.79 -3.41 10.35
N GLN A 12 17.56 -4.51 10.38
CA GLN A 12 19.02 -4.46 10.45
C GLN A 12 19.69 -3.77 9.26
N LEU A 13 19.03 -3.66 8.09
CA LEU A 13 19.57 -2.91 6.95
C LEU A 13 19.58 -1.39 7.18
N PHE A 14 18.70 -0.89 8.04
CA PHE A 14 18.47 0.54 8.27
C PHE A 14 18.88 1.01 9.67
N VAL A 15 19.28 0.08 10.56
CA VAL A 15 19.73 0.42 11.91
C VAL A 15 21.02 1.19 11.86
N ASP A 16 21.04 2.31 12.56
CA ASP A 16 22.27 3.01 12.88
C ASP A 16 22.96 2.30 14.05
N SER A 17 24.10 1.68 13.77
CA SER A 17 24.82 0.80 14.71
C SER A 17 25.15 1.41 16.08
N PRO A 18 25.42 2.74 16.22
CA PRO A 18 25.64 3.38 17.51
C PRO A 18 24.36 3.54 18.36
N SER A 19 23.18 3.60 17.73
CA SER A 19 21.90 3.89 18.39
C SER A 19 20.97 2.68 18.50
N GLU A 20 21.26 1.60 17.76
CA GLU A 20 20.44 0.38 17.65
C GLU A 20 18.99 0.66 17.20
N THR A 21 18.76 1.80 16.57
CA THR A 21 17.46 2.28 16.10
C THR A 21 17.53 2.69 14.64
N VAL A 22 16.37 2.82 13.99
CA VAL A 22 16.28 3.35 12.63
C VAL A 22 15.99 4.85 12.67
N PRO A 23 16.79 5.70 12.01
CA PRO A 23 16.57 7.15 11.98
C PRO A 23 15.26 7.51 11.26
N LYS A 24 14.68 8.68 11.60
CA LYS A 24 13.36 9.11 11.10
C LYS A 24 13.30 9.26 9.59
N GLU A 25 14.44 9.58 8.98
CA GLU A 25 14.61 9.73 7.53
C GLU A 25 14.48 8.39 6.81
N GLU A 26 14.89 7.29 7.44
CA GLU A 26 14.90 5.94 6.85
C GLU A 26 13.60 5.18 7.06
N LEU A 27 12.62 5.73 7.80
CA LEU A 27 11.35 5.06 8.07
C LEU A 27 10.60 4.70 6.78
N TYR A 28 10.57 5.60 5.80
CA TYR A 28 9.93 5.32 4.52
C TYR A 28 10.56 4.09 3.84
N ASN A 29 11.89 4.05 3.77
CA ASN A 29 12.62 2.94 3.17
C ASN A 29 12.41 1.65 3.95
N LEU A 30 12.48 1.70 5.28
CA LEU A 30 12.25 0.56 6.17
C LEU A 30 10.90 -0.10 5.90
N PHE A 31 9.81 0.65 5.97
CA PHE A 31 8.47 0.10 5.78
C PHE A 31 8.24 -0.35 4.32
N SER A 32 8.79 0.37 3.35
CA SER A 32 8.73 -0.02 1.93
C SER A 32 9.42 -1.36 1.67
N HIS A 33 10.61 -1.59 2.22
CA HIS A 33 11.32 -2.87 2.07
C HIS A 33 10.65 -4.01 2.84
N SER A 34 9.86 -3.68 3.85
CA SER A 34 9.00 -4.62 4.58
C SER A 34 7.70 -4.95 3.84
N GLY A 35 7.40 -4.24 2.75
CA GLY A 35 6.28 -4.50 1.85
C GLY A 35 5.09 -3.55 2.02
N PHE A 36 5.19 -2.58 2.94
CA PHE A 36 4.13 -1.61 3.18
C PHE A 36 4.24 -0.41 2.23
N SER A 37 3.10 0.08 1.76
CA SER A 37 3.03 1.33 0.99
C SER A 37 2.51 2.44 1.87
N LEU A 38 3.40 3.28 2.40
CA LEU A 38 3.03 4.41 3.27
C LEU A 38 2.58 5.61 2.42
N THR A 39 1.48 6.24 2.83
CA THR A 39 1.10 7.58 2.36
C THR A 39 1.92 8.65 3.08
N ASP A 40 1.99 9.86 2.53
CA ASP A 40 2.68 10.98 3.19
C ASP A 40 2.12 11.25 4.60
N GLU A 41 0.79 11.17 4.78
CA GLU A 41 0.12 11.33 6.08
C GLU A 41 0.54 10.23 7.06
N SER A 42 0.56 8.96 6.63
CA SER A 42 0.99 7.85 7.49
C SER A 42 2.48 7.96 7.85
N LEU A 43 3.33 8.38 6.90
CA LEU A 43 4.75 8.61 7.15
C LEU A 43 4.98 9.76 8.14
N GLU A 44 4.26 10.87 8.00
CA GLU A 44 4.32 11.97 8.97
C GLU A 44 3.86 11.53 10.36
N ASN A 45 2.76 10.76 10.44
CA ASN A 45 2.29 10.20 11.70
C ASN A 45 3.34 9.29 12.35
N LEU A 46 4.00 8.43 11.56
CA LEU A 46 5.10 7.58 12.03
C LEU A 46 6.29 8.41 12.52
N LYS A 47 6.69 9.46 11.79
CA LYS A 47 7.77 10.37 12.21
C LYS A 47 7.45 11.13 13.49
N ASN A 48 6.19 11.51 13.68
CA ASN A 48 5.69 12.17 14.89
C ASN A 48 5.66 11.23 16.10
N LYS A 49 5.30 9.96 15.90
CA LYS A 49 5.34 8.91 16.93
C LYS A 49 6.77 8.41 17.20
N CYS A 50 7.68 8.58 16.25
CA CYS A 50 9.06 8.13 16.38
C CYS A 50 9.80 8.93 17.46
N PRO A 51 10.49 8.25 18.40
CA PRO A 51 11.38 8.89 19.37
C PRO A 51 12.47 9.74 18.71
N GLU A 52 13.04 10.70 19.46
CA GLU A 52 14.17 11.52 18.98
C GLU A 52 15.40 10.69 18.63
N ASN A 53 15.62 9.58 19.33
CA ASN A 53 16.74 8.67 19.08
C ASN A 53 16.47 7.65 17.96
N GLY A 54 15.35 7.76 17.22
CA GLY A 54 14.99 6.83 16.16
C GLY A 54 14.01 5.73 16.61
N LEU A 55 13.58 4.89 15.67
CA LEU A 55 12.59 3.84 15.88
C LEU A 55 13.26 2.54 16.34
N PRO A 56 12.99 2.05 17.56
CA PRO A 56 13.49 0.76 18.01
C PRO A 56 12.69 -0.41 17.41
N PHE A 57 13.27 -1.61 17.44
CA PHE A 57 12.71 -2.79 16.78
C PHE A 57 11.32 -3.18 17.31
N ASN A 58 11.08 -3.03 18.61
CA ASN A 58 9.78 -3.34 19.24
C ASN A 58 8.67 -2.42 18.73
N GLU A 59 8.93 -1.12 18.64
CA GLU A 59 7.97 -0.14 18.11
C GLU A 59 7.73 -0.38 16.62
N TYR A 60 8.79 -0.70 15.88
CA TYR A 60 8.68 -1.08 14.47
C TYR A 60 7.73 -2.28 14.25
N LEU A 61 7.83 -3.33 15.06
CA LEU A 61 6.90 -4.47 14.98
C LEU A 61 5.45 -4.06 15.27
N ILE A 62 5.22 -3.20 16.27
CA ILE A 62 3.88 -2.68 16.58
C ILE A 62 3.33 -1.89 15.39
N GLN A 63 4.14 -1.03 14.77
CA GLN A 63 3.70 -0.27 13.59
C GLN A 63 3.42 -1.19 12.39
N CYS A 64 4.22 -2.24 12.16
CA CYS A 64 3.91 -3.24 11.12
C CYS A 64 2.58 -3.94 11.39
N GLU A 65 2.30 -4.34 12.63
CA GLU A 65 1.03 -4.98 12.98
C GLU A 65 -0.17 -4.05 12.81
N GLU A 66 -0.03 -2.75 13.11
CA GLU A 66 -1.09 -1.77 12.87
C GLU A 66 -1.31 -1.52 11.38
N LEU A 67 -0.24 -1.41 10.58
CA LEU A 67 -0.34 -1.24 9.13
C LEU A 67 -0.97 -2.47 8.45
N GLU A 68 -0.63 -3.69 8.87
CA GLU A 68 -1.26 -4.92 8.37
C GLU A 68 -2.78 -4.95 8.65
N LYS A 69 -3.25 -4.32 9.74
CA LYS A 69 -4.68 -4.23 10.06
C LYS A 69 -5.41 -3.16 9.25
N GLU A 70 -4.70 -2.10 8.83
CA GLU A 70 -5.27 -1.04 7.99
C GLU A 70 -5.32 -1.44 6.51
N GLU A 71 -4.54 -2.44 6.09
CA GLU A 71 -4.61 -2.98 4.74
C GLU A 71 -5.93 -3.70 4.49
N ILE A 72 -6.59 -3.32 3.39
CA ILE A 72 -7.78 -4.02 2.92
C ILE A 72 -7.40 -5.43 2.45
N SER A 73 -8.11 -6.44 2.93
CA SER A 73 -7.89 -7.81 2.46
C SER A 73 -8.30 -7.96 0.99
N ARG A 74 -7.73 -8.97 0.31
CA ARG A 74 -8.07 -9.26 -1.09
C ARG A 74 -9.56 -9.50 -1.28
N GLU A 75 -10.18 -10.20 -0.35
CA GLU A 75 -11.62 -10.51 -0.35
C GLU A 75 -12.47 -9.25 -0.15
N GLU A 76 -12.04 -8.34 0.72
CA GLU A 76 -12.74 -7.07 0.92
C GLU A 76 -12.61 -6.15 -0.29
N LEU A 77 -11.40 -6.03 -0.85
CA LEU A 77 -11.18 -5.23 -2.05
C LEU A 77 -11.98 -5.79 -3.24
N GLN A 78 -12.03 -7.11 -3.39
CA GLN A 78 -12.85 -7.76 -4.41
C GLN A 78 -14.33 -7.38 -4.25
N LYS A 79 -14.89 -7.48 -3.04
CA LYS A 79 -16.30 -7.11 -2.78
C LYS A 79 -16.56 -5.63 -3.06
N CYS A 80 -15.64 -4.75 -2.70
CA CYS A 80 -15.72 -3.33 -3.01
C CYS A 80 -15.76 -3.10 -4.53
N LEU A 81 -14.85 -3.72 -5.29
CA LEU A 81 -14.84 -3.60 -6.76
C LEU A 81 -16.09 -4.20 -7.42
N GLU A 82 -16.57 -5.34 -6.92
CA GLU A 82 -17.81 -5.97 -7.40
C GLU A 82 -19.03 -5.09 -7.13
N SER A 83 -19.08 -4.35 -6.01
CA SER A 83 -20.17 -3.41 -5.71
C SER A 83 -20.26 -2.24 -6.70
N LEU A 84 -19.15 -1.92 -7.39
CA LEU A 84 -19.10 -0.92 -8.45
C LEU A 84 -19.49 -1.49 -9.83
N CYS A 85 -19.72 -2.80 -9.92
CA CYS A 85 -20.09 -3.54 -11.13
C CYS A 85 -21.60 -3.89 -11.08
N PRO A 86 -22.49 -3.03 -11.60
CA PRO A 86 -23.95 -3.19 -11.42
C PRO A 86 -24.53 -4.45 -12.08
N ASP A 87 -23.84 -5.00 -13.08
CA ASP A 87 -24.26 -6.20 -13.81
C ASP A 87 -23.62 -7.50 -13.28
N ASN A 88 -22.77 -7.42 -12.25
CA ASN A 88 -21.96 -8.54 -11.73
C ASN A 88 -21.20 -9.30 -12.82
N SER A 89 -20.82 -8.62 -13.91
CA SER A 89 -20.11 -9.24 -15.04
C SER A 89 -18.66 -9.63 -14.73
N GLY A 90 -18.11 -9.13 -13.62
CA GLY A 90 -16.68 -9.23 -13.31
C GLY A 90 -15.81 -8.21 -14.06
N PHE A 91 -16.46 -7.27 -14.78
CA PHE A 91 -15.82 -6.19 -15.51
C PHE A 91 -16.33 -4.84 -15.03
N LEU A 92 -15.40 -3.91 -14.81
CA LEU A 92 -15.67 -2.56 -14.33
C LEU A 92 -15.34 -1.55 -15.43
N ASP A 93 -16.15 -0.50 -15.58
CA ASP A 93 -15.80 0.63 -16.45
C ASP A 93 -14.58 1.37 -15.89
N ALA A 94 -13.58 1.63 -16.73
CA ALA A 94 -12.35 2.31 -16.32
C ALA A 94 -12.62 3.73 -15.79
N ASN A 95 -13.61 4.44 -16.32
CA ASN A 95 -13.96 5.78 -15.84
C ASN A 95 -14.64 5.69 -14.47
N THR A 96 -15.45 4.66 -14.21
CA THR A 96 -16.01 4.42 -12.87
C THR A 96 -14.89 4.19 -11.85
N LEU A 97 -13.88 3.37 -12.20
CA LEU A 97 -12.71 3.16 -11.34
C LEU A 97 -12.00 4.48 -11.02
N ILE A 98 -11.67 5.24 -12.07
CA ILE A 98 -10.98 6.52 -11.95
C ILE A 98 -11.80 7.48 -11.09
N ASN A 99 -13.09 7.64 -11.37
CA ASN A 99 -13.94 8.55 -10.62
C ASN A 99 -13.99 8.15 -9.13
N THR A 100 -14.17 6.86 -8.83
CA THR A 100 -14.16 6.38 -7.45
C THR A 100 -12.83 6.69 -6.75
N LEU A 101 -11.70 6.40 -7.40
CA LEU A 101 -10.36 6.66 -6.84
C LEU A 101 -10.07 8.16 -6.68
N SER A 102 -10.45 8.98 -7.66
CA SER A 102 -10.28 10.44 -7.63
C SER A 102 -11.13 11.12 -6.56
N THR A 103 -12.26 10.53 -6.16
CA THR A 103 -13.09 11.00 -5.04
C THR A 103 -12.63 10.49 -3.67
N GLY A 104 -11.64 9.58 -3.65
CA GLY A 104 -11.07 9.05 -2.41
C GLY A 104 -10.23 10.08 -1.65
N LYS A 105 -9.91 9.76 -0.39
CA LYS A 105 -9.05 10.59 0.48
C LYS A 105 -7.67 10.85 -0.15
N TYR A 106 -7.20 9.92 -0.99
CA TYR A 106 -5.93 9.98 -1.71
C TYR A 106 -6.21 10.11 -3.21
N SER A 107 -6.60 11.30 -3.64
CA SER A 107 -6.87 11.59 -5.05
C SER A 107 -5.58 11.49 -5.87
N LEU A 108 -5.62 10.75 -6.96
CA LEU A 108 -4.49 10.62 -7.88
C LEU A 108 -4.39 11.85 -8.79
N GLY A 109 -3.16 12.31 -9.03
CA GLY A 109 -2.89 13.36 -10.02
C GLY A 109 -3.11 12.86 -11.46
N GLU A 110 -3.20 13.78 -12.43
CA GLU A 110 -3.43 13.43 -13.84
C GLU A 110 -2.38 12.44 -14.38
N ASN A 111 -1.11 12.62 -14.01
CA ASN A 111 -0.02 11.72 -14.42
C ASN A 111 -0.17 10.31 -13.82
N GLU A 112 -0.58 10.20 -12.56
CA GLU A 112 -0.78 8.92 -11.88
C GLU A 112 -1.99 8.17 -12.43
N LEU A 113 -3.04 8.92 -12.78
CA LEU A 113 -4.21 8.38 -13.46
C LEU A 113 -3.87 7.85 -14.86
N GLU A 114 -3.02 8.56 -15.62
CA GLU A 114 -2.57 8.10 -16.94
C GLU A 114 -1.74 6.81 -16.83
N GLU A 115 -0.82 6.74 -15.87
CA GLU A 115 -0.04 5.53 -15.62
C GLU A 115 -0.92 4.37 -15.16
N MET A 116 -1.91 4.63 -14.29
CA MET A 116 -2.87 3.61 -13.88
C MET A 116 -3.67 3.08 -15.08
N LEU A 117 -4.16 3.95 -15.96
CA LEU A 117 -4.88 3.55 -17.18
C LEU A 117 -4.03 2.64 -18.07
N ARG A 118 -2.74 2.92 -18.21
CA ARG A 118 -1.79 2.08 -18.96
C ARG A 118 -1.63 0.71 -18.32
N LEU A 119 -1.54 0.65 -16.99
CA LEU A 119 -1.36 -0.60 -16.25
C LEU A 119 -2.60 -1.51 -16.27
N ILE A 120 -3.78 -0.93 -16.07
CA ILE A 120 -5.03 -1.69 -15.97
C ILE A 120 -5.53 -2.20 -17.33
N ASN A 121 -5.02 -1.64 -18.43
CA ASN A 121 -5.21 -2.12 -19.81
C ASN A 121 -6.69 -2.43 -20.15
N PRO A 122 -7.56 -1.40 -20.21
CA PRO A 122 -8.97 -1.60 -20.54
C PRO A 122 -9.16 -2.20 -21.94
N ASP A 123 -10.24 -2.96 -22.11
CA ASP A 123 -10.61 -3.54 -23.40
C ASP A 123 -11.13 -2.50 -24.40
N ALA A 124 -11.51 -2.94 -25.60
CA ALA A 124 -12.04 -2.06 -26.65
C ALA A 124 -13.34 -1.31 -26.25
N ASN A 125 -14.01 -1.73 -25.18
CA ASN A 125 -15.21 -1.09 -24.64
C ASN A 125 -14.90 -0.22 -23.40
N GLY A 126 -13.62 -0.04 -23.04
CA GLY A 126 -13.22 0.70 -21.85
C GLY A 126 -13.41 -0.06 -20.54
N LYS A 127 -13.61 -1.38 -20.59
CA LYS A 127 -13.84 -2.22 -19.41
C LYS A 127 -12.56 -2.90 -18.93
N VAL A 128 -12.46 -3.06 -17.63
CA VAL A 128 -11.31 -3.67 -16.94
C VAL A 128 -11.77 -4.89 -16.16
N SER A 129 -11.02 -5.99 -16.24
CA SER A 129 -11.31 -7.19 -15.45
C SER A 129 -10.95 -7.00 -13.98
N ILE A 130 -11.90 -7.28 -13.07
CA ILE A 130 -11.66 -7.23 -11.62
C ILE A 130 -10.57 -8.23 -11.22
N VAL A 131 -10.55 -9.42 -11.82
CA VAL A 131 -9.53 -10.44 -11.54
C VAL A 131 -8.14 -9.94 -11.92
N TYR A 132 -8.02 -9.25 -13.06
CA TYR A 132 -6.76 -8.65 -13.49
C TYR A 132 -6.32 -7.52 -12.53
N LEU A 133 -7.22 -6.64 -12.13
CA LEU A 133 -6.93 -5.60 -11.13
C LEU A 133 -6.42 -6.19 -9.81
N LEU A 134 -7.08 -7.22 -9.28
CA LEU A 134 -6.63 -7.89 -8.07
C LEU A 134 -5.26 -8.54 -8.26
N SER A 135 -4.95 -9.07 -9.45
CA SER A 135 -3.61 -9.59 -9.73
C SER A 135 -2.56 -8.49 -9.77
N LEU A 136 -2.86 -7.29 -10.28
CA LEU A 136 -1.91 -6.17 -10.26
C LEU A 136 -1.61 -5.69 -8.84
N ILE A 137 -2.61 -5.74 -7.95
CA ILE A 137 -2.49 -5.24 -6.58
C ILE A 137 -1.80 -6.27 -5.67
N TYR A 138 -2.17 -7.55 -5.76
CA TYR A 138 -1.68 -8.59 -4.85
C TYR A 138 -0.60 -9.50 -5.44
N ASN A 139 -0.42 -9.56 -6.76
CA ASN A 139 0.74 -10.21 -7.37
C ASN A 139 1.76 -9.16 -7.80
N LYS A 140 2.35 -8.47 -6.82
CA LYS A 140 3.66 -7.83 -7.03
C LYS A 140 4.70 -8.95 -7.10
N ASN A 141 5.10 -9.33 -8.31
CA ASN A 141 6.35 -10.07 -8.54
C ASN A 141 7.56 -9.18 -8.23
#